data_AF-B5EAV1-F1
#
_entry.id   AF-B5EAV1-F1
#
_cell.length_a   1.000
_cell.length_b   1.000
_cell.length_c   1.000
_cell.angle_alpha   90.00
_cell.angle_beta   90.00
_cell.angle_gamma   90.00
#
_symmetry.space_group_name_H-M   'P 1'
#
loop_
_entity.id
_entity.type
_entity.pdbx_description
1 polymer ?
#
loop_
_entity_poly.entity_id
_entity_poly.type
_entity_poly.pdbx_seq_one_letter_code
_entity_poly.pdbx_strand_id
1 'polypeptide(L)'
;MKKLMVIVTLLVTSLLFGCGGGGGGSGSSSNNNNSDTASNSADSGTGGSTGGTANPAGGTGDSAAGANGGGAGDTGATPVQSPAAAIPGAPTEVMLQPGNGQVTLSWNPVADATSYNVYWSTASGAALSQGARKTGVVSPCLVTGLQNGTTYYFVVTAANQYGESRASAEMSAAPAVFFVAEMVSGKSFDYTFSTGAAGTVSFSADGTFTGQNLSVGMPLTGQWVIKDGVLTCVYPGGITETLTLISSTSTSFIVTYFVTYADGSSSNSVEGTFVMK
;
A
#
# COMPACT_ATOMS: atom_id res chain seq x y z
N MET A 1 -47.08 -21.72 -19.67
CA MET A 1 -47.72 -21.72 -18.33
C MET A 1 -46.84 -20.95 -17.38
N LYS A 2 -47.42 -19.93 -16.73
CA LYS A 2 -47.04 -19.23 -15.48
C LYS A 2 -45.65 -18.57 -15.32
N LYS A 3 -45.75 -17.24 -15.22
CA LYS A 3 -44.87 -16.18 -14.70
C LYS A 3 -44.10 -16.49 -13.40
N LEU A 4 -42.93 -15.85 -13.27
CA LEU A 4 -42.37 -15.18 -12.08
C LEU A 4 -41.18 -14.33 -12.59
N MET A 5 -41.16 -13.01 -12.76
CA MET A 5 -41.48 -11.85 -11.92
C MET A 5 -40.60 -11.73 -10.67
N VAL A 6 -39.46 -11.05 -10.81
CA VAL A 6 -38.83 -10.31 -9.70
C VAL A 6 -38.67 -8.86 -10.15
N ILE A 7 -39.50 -8.03 -9.53
CA ILE A 7 -39.43 -6.57 -9.50
C ILE A 7 -38.31 -6.19 -8.53
N VAL A 8 -37.44 -5.26 -8.93
CA VAL A 8 -36.80 -4.36 -7.95
C VAL A 8 -37.05 -2.93 -8.43
N THR A 9 -38.09 -2.34 -7.86
CA THR A 9 -38.35 -0.90 -7.83
C THR A 9 -37.53 -0.32 -6.69
N LEU A 10 -36.72 0.70 -6.93
CA LEU A 10 -36.35 1.66 -5.89
C LEU A 10 -36.63 3.09 -6.39
N LEU A 11 -37.73 3.65 -5.89
CA LEU A 11 -37.95 5.08 -5.78
C LEU A 11 -37.13 5.58 -4.59
N VAL A 12 -36.42 6.70 -4.75
CA VAL A 12 -36.26 7.65 -3.64
C VAL A 12 -36.55 9.06 -4.15
N THR A 13 -37.54 9.63 -3.47
CA THR A 13 -38.23 10.89 -3.70
C THR A 13 -37.38 12.09 -3.31
N SER A 14 -37.58 13.19 -4.03
CA SER A 14 -37.10 14.54 -3.72
C SER A 14 -37.53 15.02 -2.32
N LEU A 15 -36.64 15.71 -1.60
CA LEU A 15 -37.02 16.68 -0.56
C LEU A 15 -36.35 18.02 -0.85
N LEU A 16 -37.18 19.05 -1.08
CA LEU A 16 -36.86 20.46 -0.87
C LEU A 16 -37.22 20.83 0.57
N PHE A 17 -36.28 21.39 1.32
CA PHE A 17 -36.39 22.40 2.39
C PHE A 17 -34.94 22.91 2.55
N GLY A 18 -34.60 24.19 2.66
CA GLY A 18 -35.26 25.32 3.28
C GLY A 18 -34.14 26.11 3.96
N CYS A 19 -34.16 27.43 3.81
CA CYS A 19 -33.18 28.43 4.25
C CYS A 19 -32.71 28.36 5.73
N GLY A 20 -31.53 28.94 6.00
CA GLY A 20 -31.32 29.71 7.25
C GLY A 20 -29.90 29.70 7.84
N GLY A 21 -29.25 30.88 7.83
CA GLY A 21 -28.31 31.45 8.81
C GLY A 21 -27.15 30.58 9.35
N GLY A 22 -25.88 30.98 9.29
CA GLY A 22 -25.33 32.26 9.74
C GLY A 22 -24.52 32.02 11.03
N GLY A 23 -23.29 32.53 11.10
CA GLY A 23 -22.50 32.52 12.35
C GLY A 23 -21.01 32.31 12.13
N GLY A 24 -20.24 33.38 12.33
CA GLY A 24 -18.80 33.45 12.04
C GLY A 24 -17.90 32.75 13.05
N GLY A 25 -16.60 32.83 12.76
CA GLY A 25 -15.55 32.29 13.61
C GLY A 25 -14.18 32.42 12.95
N SER A 26 -13.72 33.67 12.76
CA SER A 26 -12.33 33.97 12.43
C SER A 26 -11.43 33.56 13.60
N GLY A 27 -10.49 32.64 13.36
CA GLY A 27 -9.50 32.22 14.34
C GLY A 27 -8.12 32.18 13.70
N SER A 28 -7.52 33.35 13.53
CA SER A 28 -6.09 33.49 13.26
C SER A 28 -5.29 32.93 14.43
N SER A 29 -4.28 32.10 14.18
CA SER A 29 -3.20 31.92 15.14
C SER A 29 -1.88 31.96 14.42
N SER A 30 -1.22 33.11 14.54
CA SER A 30 0.18 33.30 14.22
C SER A 30 0.89 33.56 15.54
N ASN A 31 1.85 32.68 15.85
CA ASN A 31 3.19 32.95 16.36
C ASN A 31 3.38 33.89 17.57
N ASN A 32 3.92 33.37 18.68
CA ASN A 32 5.29 33.67 19.18
C ASN A 32 5.46 33.32 20.66
N ASN A 33 6.64 32.74 20.97
CA ASN A 33 7.49 32.88 22.18
C ASN A 33 6.84 32.65 23.57
N ASN A 34 7.46 32.04 24.57
CA ASN A 34 8.85 31.97 24.95
C ASN A 34 9.04 30.92 26.07
N SER A 35 10.23 30.34 26.10
CA SER A 35 11.09 29.92 27.22
C SER A 35 10.60 29.10 28.44
N ASP A 36 11.56 28.25 28.81
CA ASP A 36 11.91 27.75 30.15
C ASP A 36 11.21 26.50 30.68
N THR A 37 11.88 25.34 30.60
CA THR A 37 12.72 24.82 31.71
C THR A 37 13.24 23.40 31.43
N ALA A 38 14.25 22.99 32.22
CA ALA A 38 15.00 21.72 32.28
C ALA A 38 16.27 21.70 31.39
N SER A 39 17.41 22.25 31.83
CA SER A 39 18.32 21.75 32.87
C SER A 39 18.66 20.26 32.73
N ASN A 40 19.82 19.96 32.15
CA ASN A 40 20.76 19.02 32.76
C ASN A 40 22.19 19.31 32.29
N SER A 41 23.02 19.76 33.23
CA SER A 41 24.46 19.93 33.06
C SER A 41 25.15 18.58 33.25
N ALA A 42 26.08 18.26 32.36
CA ALA A 42 27.21 17.39 32.68
C ALA A 42 28.46 17.94 31.97
N ASP A 43 29.36 18.41 32.82
CA ASP A 43 30.67 19.00 32.58
C ASP A 43 31.73 17.92 32.34
N SER A 44 32.63 18.13 31.38
CA SER A 44 34.07 17.89 31.56
C SER A 44 34.85 18.33 30.31
N GLY A 45 35.53 19.47 30.42
CA GLY A 45 36.44 19.99 29.39
C GLY A 45 37.60 20.78 29.99
N THR A 46 38.72 20.08 30.18
CA THR A 46 40.11 20.49 29.89
C THR A 46 40.65 21.90 30.27
N GLY A 47 41.80 21.89 30.94
CA GLY A 47 42.98 22.66 30.50
C GLY A 47 43.37 23.86 31.37
N GLY A 48 44.57 23.82 31.94
CA GLY A 48 45.17 24.99 32.59
C GLY A 48 46.47 24.69 33.34
N SER A 49 47.57 24.62 32.60
CA SER A 49 48.94 24.58 33.13
C SER A 49 49.50 25.99 33.23
N THR A 50 50.07 26.38 34.38
CA THR A 50 51.24 27.29 34.49
C THR A 50 51.87 27.22 35.89
N GLY A 51 53.22 27.31 35.94
CA GLY A 51 53.96 27.91 37.06
C GLY A 51 54.82 26.95 37.90
N GLY A 52 56.12 26.92 37.63
CA GLY A 52 57.11 26.05 38.29
C GLY A 52 57.86 26.66 39.50
N THR A 53 59.04 26.07 39.74
CA THR A 53 60.03 26.23 40.84
C THR A 53 59.73 25.32 42.05
N ALA A 54 60.64 24.53 42.63
CA ALA A 54 62.09 24.36 42.51
C ALA A 54 62.50 22.93 42.94
N ASN A 55 63.66 22.47 42.43
CA ASN A 55 64.44 21.33 42.95
C ASN A 55 65.43 21.86 44.02
N PRO A 56 65.86 21.06 45.02
CA PRO A 56 67.17 20.43 44.84
C PRO A 56 67.32 19.01 45.45
N ALA A 57 67.96 18.15 44.65
CA ALA A 57 69.06 17.22 44.94
C ALA A 57 69.08 16.38 46.25
N GLY A 58 69.19 15.05 46.06
CA GLY A 58 69.75 14.09 47.02
C GLY A 58 69.83 12.70 46.37
N GLY A 59 71.05 12.26 46.02
CA GLY A 59 71.30 11.04 45.22
C GLY A 59 71.62 9.78 46.02
N THR A 60 72.23 8.83 45.28
CA THR A 60 72.58 7.41 45.55
C THR A 60 71.46 6.46 45.13
N GLY A 61 71.61 5.52 44.19
CA GLY A 61 72.80 4.91 43.60
C GLY A 61 72.73 3.41 43.89
N ASP A 62 72.26 2.60 42.92
CA ASP A 62 72.75 1.24 42.68
C ASP A 62 72.23 0.69 41.34
N SER A 63 73.13 0.04 40.62
CA SER A 63 73.00 -0.51 39.29
C SER A 63 72.61 -1.99 39.35
N ALA A 64 71.83 -2.50 38.40
CA ALA A 64 72.14 -3.73 37.64
C ALA A 64 71.00 -4.14 36.69
N ALA A 65 71.39 -4.48 35.48
CA ALA A 65 70.59 -5.10 34.44
C ALA A 65 70.27 -6.58 34.75
N GLY A 66 69.13 -7.06 34.25
CA GLY A 66 68.80 -8.49 34.23
C GLY A 66 67.56 -8.74 33.37
N ALA A 67 67.77 -9.23 32.15
CA ALA A 67 66.70 -9.63 31.25
C ALA A 67 66.27 -11.09 31.49
N ASN A 68 65.00 -11.32 31.16
CA ASN A 68 64.37 -12.57 30.70
C ASN A 68 63.66 -13.46 31.73
N GLY A 69 62.39 -13.75 31.44
CA GLY A 69 61.55 -14.70 32.16
C GLY A 69 60.11 -14.67 31.62
N GLY A 70 59.82 -15.52 30.64
CA GLY A 70 58.49 -15.66 30.06
C GLY A 70 57.46 -16.13 31.08
N GLY A 71 56.30 -15.46 31.08
CA GLY A 71 55.10 -15.88 31.80
C GLY A 71 53.95 -15.98 30.82
N ALA A 72 53.52 -17.20 30.53
CA ALA A 72 52.24 -17.47 29.88
C ALA A 72 51.11 -17.13 30.86
N GLY A 73 50.03 -16.54 30.34
CA GLY A 73 48.74 -16.48 31.03
C GLY A 73 48.18 -15.06 31.17
N ASP A 74 47.42 -14.62 30.17
CA ASP A 74 46.02 -14.19 30.32
C ASP A 74 45.54 -13.61 28.98
N THR A 75 45.16 -14.47 28.03
CA THR A 75 44.17 -14.06 27.03
C THR A 75 42.82 -14.36 27.64
N GLY A 76 42.30 -13.41 28.41
CA GLY A 76 40.92 -13.37 28.87
C GLY A 76 39.99 -13.28 27.66
N ALA A 77 39.82 -14.40 26.96
CA ALA A 77 38.72 -14.59 26.04
C ALA A 77 37.48 -14.71 26.92
N THR A 78 36.72 -13.62 27.00
CA THR A 78 35.35 -13.70 27.48
C THR A 78 34.63 -14.75 26.65
N PRO A 79 33.95 -15.74 27.25
CA PRO A 79 33.13 -16.65 26.47
C PRO A 79 32.11 -15.79 25.72
N VAL A 80 32.21 -15.76 24.39
CA VAL A 80 31.21 -15.12 23.53
C VAL A 80 29.93 -15.90 23.78
N GLN A 81 29.03 -15.31 24.58
CA GLN A 81 27.72 -15.87 24.83
C GLN A 81 27.05 -16.07 23.48
N SER A 82 26.75 -17.33 23.14
CA SER A 82 25.94 -17.64 21.96
C SER A 82 24.66 -16.80 22.05
N PRO A 83 24.26 -16.07 21.00
CA PRO A 83 23.06 -15.24 21.06
C PRO A 83 21.89 -16.06 21.59
N ALA A 84 21.24 -15.57 22.65
CA ALA A 84 20.07 -16.22 23.20
C ALA A 84 19.00 -16.27 22.09
N ALA A 85 18.44 -17.45 21.88
CA ALA A 85 17.44 -17.63 20.83
C ALA A 85 16.21 -16.75 21.12
N ALA A 86 15.80 -15.97 20.13
CA ALA A 86 14.84 -14.88 20.29
C ALA A 86 13.60 -15.06 19.39
N ILE A 87 12.52 -14.39 19.77
CA ILE A 87 11.36 -14.18 18.90
C ILE A 87 11.82 -13.34 17.69
N PRO A 88 11.33 -13.60 16.46
CA PRO A 88 11.75 -12.86 15.27
C PRO A 88 11.38 -11.37 15.35
N GLY A 89 12.04 -10.56 14.52
CA GLY A 89 11.66 -9.16 14.30
C GLY A 89 10.28 -9.03 13.62
N ALA A 90 9.71 -7.82 13.64
CA ALA A 90 8.50 -7.54 12.87
C ALA A 90 8.81 -7.53 11.36
N PRO A 91 7.95 -8.09 10.49
CA PRO A 91 8.08 -7.93 9.04
C PRO A 91 8.06 -6.46 8.61
N THR A 92 8.85 -6.13 7.59
CA THR A 92 8.95 -4.80 6.96
C THR A 92 8.72 -4.89 5.45
N GLU A 93 8.58 -3.73 4.80
CA GLU A 93 8.33 -3.63 3.35
C GLU A 93 7.12 -4.47 2.90
N VAL A 94 6.03 -4.39 3.67
CA VAL A 94 4.79 -5.07 3.33
C VAL A 94 4.13 -4.37 2.15
N MET A 95 4.01 -5.10 1.04
CA MET A 95 3.36 -4.64 -0.19
C MET A 95 2.06 -5.40 -0.39
N LEU A 96 1.01 -4.67 -0.78
CA LEU A 96 -0.31 -5.22 -1.09
C LEU A 96 -0.60 -5.03 -2.57
N GLN A 97 -0.99 -6.11 -3.24
CA GLN A 97 -1.45 -6.11 -4.63
C GLN A 97 -2.90 -6.56 -4.67
N PRO A 98 -3.87 -5.63 -4.76
CA PRO A 98 -5.28 -5.98 -4.89
C PRO A 98 -5.55 -6.70 -6.22
N GLY A 99 -6.55 -7.58 -6.20
CA GLY A 99 -7.10 -8.24 -7.38
C GLY A 99 -8.58 -8.56 -7.17
N ASN A 100 -9.16 -9.33 -8.09
CA ASN A 100 -10.59 -9.64 -8.04
C ASN A 100 -10.93 -10.53 -6.83
N GLY A 101 -11.58 -9.95 -5.84
CA GLY A 101 -11.99 -10.62 -4.61
C GLY A 101 -10.81 -11.12 -3.77
N GLN A 102 -9.62 -10.56 -3.98
CA GLN A 102 -8.38 -11.03 -3.37
C GLN A 102 -7.35 -9.92 -3.19
N VAL A 103 -6.39 -10.15 -2.30
CA VAL A 103 -5.18 -9.33 -2.13
C VAL A 103 -3.99 -10.28 -2.02
N THR A 104 -2.95 -10.05 -2.82
CA THR A 104 -1.65 -10.70 -2.66
C THR A 104 -0.76 -9.82 -1.80
N LEU A 105 -0.21 -10.40 -0.74
CA LEU A 105 0.72 -9.73 0.17
C LEU A 105 2.14 -10.25 -0.07
N SER A 106 3.12 -9.36 -0.05
CA SER A 106 4.54 -9.74 -0.04
C SER A 106 5.29 -8.89 0.99
N TRP A 107 6.33 -9.47 1.57
CA TRP A 107 7.20 -8.82 2.56
C TRP A 107 8.60 -9.42 2.50
N ASN A 108 9.57 -8.71 3.11
CA ASN A 108 10.95 -9.19 3.22
C ASN A 108 11.08 -10.36 4.20
N PRO A 109 11.96 -11.36 3.91
CA PRO A 109 12.28 -12.40 4.89
C PRO A 109 12.81 -11.80 6.19
N VAL A 110 12.29 -12.29 7.32
CA VAL A 110 12.74 -11.94 8.67
C VAL A 110 13.69 -13.01 9.19
N ALA A 111 14.85 -12.59 9.71
CA ALA A 111 15.80 -13.50 10.35
C ALA A 111 15.14 -14.30 11.49
N ASP A 112 15.53 -15.57 11.62
CA ASP A 112 15.03 -16.52 12.63
C ASP A 112 13.53 -16.85 12.57
N ALA A 113 12.79 -16.34 11.58
CA ALA A 113 11.40 -16.72 11.34
C ALA A 113 11.31 -18.06 10.61
N THR A 114 10.46 -18.96 11.09
CA THR A 114 10.14 -20.23 10.41
C THR A 114 8.80 -20.18 9.67
N SER A 115 7.95 -19.21 9.99
CA SER A 115 6.66 -18.98 9.33
C SER A 115 6.16 -17.55 9.58
N TYR A 116 5.04 -17.21 8.96
CA TYR A 116 4.36 -15.92 9.15
C TYR A 116 2.87 -16.13 9.41
N ASN A 117 2.23 -15.12 10.00
CA ASN A 117 0.78 -15.03 10.08
C ASN A 117 0.32 -13.72 9.43
N VAL A 118 -0.77 -13.78 8.67
CA VAL A 118 -1.41 -12.62 8.04
C VAL A 118 -2.75 -12.40 8.73
N TYR A 119 -3.01 -11.16 9.15
CA TYR A 119 -4.26 -10.74 9.76
C TYR A 119 -4.92 -9.67 8.91
N TRP A 120 -6.26 -9.70 8.83
CA TRP A 120 -7.00 -8.66 8.13
C TRP A 120 -8.38 -8.39 8.72
N SER A 121 -8.86 -7.16 8.53
CA SER A 121 -10.16 -6.69 9.00
C SER A 121 -10.64 -5.53 8.13
N THR A 122 -11.94 -5.26 8.14
CA THR A 122 -12.52 -4.03 7.56
C THR A 122 -12.41 -2.82 8.49
N ALA A 123 -11.96 -3.03 9.74
CA ALA A 123 -11.66 -1.98 10.71
C ALA A 123 -10.15 -1.96 11.02
N SER A 124 -9.59 -0.75 11.11
CA SER A 124 -8.16 -0.53 11.42
C SER A 124 -7.84 -0.70 12.91
N GLY A 125 -6.55 -0.81 13.20
CA GLY A 125 -6.01 -0.81 14.55
C GLY A 125 -6.33 -2.09 15.33
N ALA A 126 -6.79 -1.93 16.57
CA ALA A 126 -6.96 -3.05 17.52
C ALA A 126 -7.91 -4.15 17.01
N ALA A 127 -8.84 -3.83 16.10
CA ALA A 127 -9.76 -4.78 15.51
C ALA A 127 -9.05 -5.87 14.68
N LEU A 128 -7.82 -5.64 14.19
CA LEU A 128 -7.05 -6.64 13.44
C LEU A 128 -6.70 -7.88 14.27
N SER A 129 -6.50 -7.72 15.58
CA SER A 129 -6.25 -8.84 16.50
C SER A 129 -7.48 -9.76 16.66
N GLN A 130 -8.67 -9.25 16.36
CA GLN A 130 -9.95 -9.98 16.37
C GLN A 130 -10.45 -10.29 14.94
N GLY A 131 -9.70 -9.86 13.92
CA GLY A 131 -10.03 -10.05 12.52
C GLY A 131 -9.78 -11.47 12.04
N ALA A 132 -9.90 -11.66 10.73
CA ALA A 132 -9.56 -12.92 10.10
C ALA A 132 -8.03 -13.11 10.09
N ARG A 133 -7.59 -14.38 10.16
CA ARG A 133 -6.18 -14.75 10.26
C ARG A 133 -5.88 -15.95 9.38
N LYS A 134 -4.70 -15.94 8.75
CA LYS A 134 -4.09 -17.09 8.07
C LYS A 134 -2.71 -17.34 8.67
N THR A 135 -2.45 -18.56 9.11
CA THR A 135 -1.24 -18.92 9.85
C THR A 135 -0.33 -19.84 9.05
N GLY A 136 0.96 -19.90 9.43
CA GLY A 136 1.91 -20.83 8.82
C GLY A 136 2.19 -20.53 7.35
N VAL A 137 2.08 -19.27 6.93
CA VAL A 137 2.26 -18.86 5.53
C VAL A 137 3.69 -18.41 5.25
N VAL A 138 4.00 -18.27 3.96
CA VAL A 138 5.26 -17.70 3.44
C VAL A 138 4.95 -16.51 2.53
N SER A 139 5.96 -15.69 2.25
CA SER A 139 5.89 -14.58 1.29
C SER A 139 6.14 -15.09 -0.14
N PRO A 140 5.33 -14.73 -1.15
CA PRO A 140 4.07 -13.98 -1.06
C PRO A 140 2.88 -14.85 -0.60
N CYS A 141 1.88 -14.21 0.00
CA CYS A 141 0.65 -14.85 0.46
C CYS A 141 -0.60 -14.26 -0.20
N LEU A 142 -1.43 -15.13 -0.79
CA LEU A 142 -2.74 -14.76 -1.33
C LEU A 142 -3.85 -14.89 -0.26
N VAL A 143 -4.64 -13.82 -0.11
CA VAL A 143 -5.89 -13.78 0.66
C VAL A 143 -7.05 -13.63 -0.32
N THR A 144 -8.01 -14.56 -0.29
CA THR A 144 -9.16 -14.63 -1.21
C THR A 144 -10.49 -14.49 -0.45
N GLY A 145 -11.59 -14.32 -1.18
CA GLY A 145 -12.93 -14.22 -0.59
C GLY A 145 -13.22 -12.84 0.01
N LEU A 146 -12.47 -11.83 -0.42
CA LEU A 146 -12.67 -10.44 -0.04
C LEU A 146 -13.70 -9.79 -0.96
N GLN A 147 -14.40 -8.76 -0.46
CA GLN A 147 -15.36 -8.01 -1.27
C GLN A 147 -14.67 -6.90 -2.06
N ASN A 148 -14.90 -6.85 -3.38
CA ASN A 148 -14.39 -5.75 -4.20
C ASN A 148 -14.96 -4.39 -3.76
N GLY A 149 -14.11 -3.36 -3.81
CA GLY A 149 -14.44 -2.00 -3.38
C GLY A 149 -14.49 -1.79 -1.86
N THR A 150 -14.35 -2.86 -1.05
CA THR A 150 -14.26 -2.75 0.41
C THR A 150 -12.80 -2.65 0.84
N THR A 151 -12.45 -1.61 1.61
CA THR A 151 -11.10 -1.47 2.17
C THR A 151 -10.89 -2.50 3.28
N TYR A 152 -9.80 -3.25 3.17
CA TYR A 152 -9.30 -4.12 4.21
C TYR A 152 -7.94 -3.62 4.69
N TYR A 153 -7.72 -3.73 5.99
CA TYR A 153 -6.45 -3.45 6.67
C TYR A 153 -5.74 -4.77 6.90
N PHE A 154 -4.41 -4.78 6.75
CA PHE A 154 -3.56 -5.96 6.81
C PHE A 154 -2.35 -5.69 7.69
N VAL A 155 -1.99 -6.70 8.49
CA VAL A 155 -0.69 -6.77 9.16
C VAL A 155 -0.12 -8.19 9.04
N VAL A 156 1.22 -8.27 9.07
CA VAL A 156 1.95 -9.52 9.03
C VAL A 156 2.80 -9.65 10.29
N THR A 157 2.85 -10.83 10.88
CA THR A 157 3.79 -11.19 11.95
C THR A 157 4.70 -12.33 11.49
N ALA A 158 5.92 -12.34 12.00
CA ALA A 158 6.83 -13.47 11.87
C ALA A 158 6.69 -14.38 13.09
N ALA A 159 6.91 -15.69 12.91
CA ALA A 159 6.80 -16.66 13.98
C ALA A 159 7.90 -17.71 13.90
N ASN A 160 8.36 -18.15 15.07
CA ASN A 160 9.22 -19.31 15.24
C ASN A 160 8.83 -20.08 16.51
N GLN A 161 9.64 -21.07 16.91
CA GLN A 161 9.38 -21.89 18.10
C GLN A 161 9.36 -21.10 19.42
N TYR A 162 9.94 -19.90 19.45
CA TYR A 162 9.98 -19.03 20.64
C TYR A 162 8.79 -18.08 20.73
N GLY A 163 8.04 -17.89 19.63
CA GLY A 163 6.81 -17.11 19.62
C GLY A 163 6.58 -16.32 18.34
N GLU A 164 5.60 -15.42 18.43
CA GLU A 164 5.16 -14.54 17.36
C GLU A 164 5.68 -13.12 17.61
N SER A 165 6.18 -12.48 16.55
CA SER A 165 6.73 -11.13 16.58
C SER A 165 5.64 -10.08 16.83
N ARG A 166 6.09 -8.83 17.02
CA ARG A 166 5.21 -7.68 16.81
C ARG A 166 4.71 -7.65 15.36
N ALA A 167 3.53 -7.07 15.16
CA ALA A 167 2.97 -6.83 13.83
C ALA A 167 3.82 -5.83 13.03
N SER A 168 3.79 -6.00 11.70
CA SER A 168 4.27 -5.00 10.75
C SER A 168 3.52 -3.66 10.90
N ALA A 169 3.96 -2.64 10.15
CA ALA A 169 3.10 -1.51 9.87
C ALA A 169 1.78 -1.99 9.23
N GLU A 170 0.68 -1.35 9.62
CA GLU A 170 -0.62 -1.59 9.02
C GLU A 170 -0.65 -1.03 7.60
N MET A 171 -1.08 -1.86 6.65
CA MET A 171 -1.29 -1.48 5.26
C MET A 171 -2.76 -1.69 4.90
N SER A 172 -3.28 -0.95 3.94
CA SER A 172 -4.66 -1.14 3.47
C SER A 172 -4.73 -1.29 1.96
N ALA A 173 -5.69 -2.11 1.52
CA ALA A 173 -6.01 -2.29 0.12
C ALA A 173 -7.51 -2.56 -0.04
N ALA A 174 -8.08 -2.08 -1.14
CA ALA A 174 -9.40 -2.47 -1.58
C ALA A 174 -9.24 -3.45 -2.75
N PRO A 175 -9.70 -4.71 -2.64
CA PRO A 175 -9.79 -5.60 -3.78
C PRO A 175 -10.60 -4.93 -4.89
N ALA A 176 -10.18 -5.12 -6.13
CA ALA A 176 -10.84 -4.56 -7.29
C ALA A 176 -10.56 -5.45 -8.50
N VAL A 177 -11.46 -5.37 -9.48
CA VAL A 177 -11.23 -6.02 -10.76
C VAL A 177 -10.48 -5.03 -11.65
N PHE A 178 -9.39 -5.48 -12.27
CA PHE A 178 -8.54 -4.66 -13.13
C PHE A 178 -8.49 -5.24 -14.53
N PHE A 179 -8.44 -4.37 -15.54
CA PHE A 179 -8.09 -4.78 -16.89
C PHE A 179 -6.63 -5.23 -16.92
N VAL A 180 -6.39 -6.42 -17.47
CA VAL A 180 -5.06 -6.86 -17.90
C VAL A 180 -5.04 -6.91 -19.42
N ALA A 181 -3.89 -6.60 -20.03
CA ALA A 181 -3.76 -6.56 -21.49
C ALA A 181 -4.25 -7.87 -22.15
N GLU A 182 -3.97 -9.03 -21.53
CA GLU A 182 -4.40 -10.34 -22.03
C GLU A 182 -5.94 -10.53 -22.06
N MET A 183 -6.70 -9.80 -21.25
CA MET A 183 -8.17 -9.90 -21.27
C MET A 183 -8.73 -9.42 -22.60
N VAL A 184 -8.13 -8.37 -23.16
CA VAL A 184 -8.70 -7.66 -24.30
C VAL A 184 -7.84 -7.75 -25.56
N SER A 185 -6.51 -7.88 -25.44
CA SER A 185 -5.58 -7.88 -26.58
C SER A 185 -5.93 -8.95 -27.61
N GLY A 186 -6.04 -8.52 -28.88
CA GLY A 186 -6.37 -9.35 -30.03
C GLY A 186 -7.83 -9.83 -30.12
N LYS A 187 -8.73 -9.32 -29.26
CA LYS A 187 -10.13 -9.81 -29.16
C LYS A 187 -11.13 -8.76 -29.63
N SER A 188 -12.29 -9.22 -30.08
CA SER A 188 -13.43 -8.36 -30.41
C SER A 188 -14.58 -8.62 -29.45
N PHE A 189 -15.30 -7.56 -29.10
CA PHE A 189 -16.43 -7.63 -28.17
C PHE A 189 -17.62 -6.88 -28.76
N ASP A 190 -18.79 -7.51 -28.67
CA ASP A 190 -20.05 -6.79 -28.77
C ASP A 190 -20.35 -6.12 -27.44
N TYR A 191 -20.74 -4.84 -27.49
CA TYR A 191 -21.06 -4.07 -26.31
C TYR A 191 -22.51 -3.61 -26.29
N THR A 192 -23.05 -3.47 -25.09
CA THR A 192 -24.35 -2.85 -24.81
C THR A 192 -24.24 -1.99 -23.55
N PHE A 193 -24.69 -0.74 -23.61
CA PHE A 193 -24.76 0.16 -22.46
C PHE A 193 -26.18 0.26 -21.91
N SER A 194 -26.30 0.64 -20.64
CA SER A 194 -27.60 0.86 -19.98
C SER A 194 -28.43 1.98 -20.63
N THR A 195 -27.81 2.85 -21.44
CA THR A 195 -28.46 3.87 -22.28
C THR A 195 -29.08 3.31 -23.57
N GLY A 196 -28.82 2.03 -23.90
CA GLY A 196 -29.27 1.38 -25.13
C GLY A 196 -28.26 1.47 -26.29
N ALA A 197 -27.14 2.19 -26.14
CA ALA A 197 -26.08 2.20 -27.14
C ALA A 197 -25.44 0.81 -27.26
N ALA A 198 -25.24 0.35 -28.49
CA ALA A 198 -24.68 -0.98 -28.78
C ALA A 198 -23.81 -0.96 -30.04
N GLY A 199 -22.86 -1.89 -30.11
CA GLY A 199 -21.96 -2.00 -31.26
C GLY A 199 -20.89 -3.06 -31.04
N THR A 200 -19.83 -2.99 -31.84
CA THR A 200 -18.66 -3.86 -31.71
C THR A 200 -17.40 -3.02 -31.53
N VAL A 201 -16.52 -3.45 -30.64
CA VAL A 201 -15.16 -2.92 -30.49
C VAL A 201 -14.14 -4.05 -30.66
N SER A 202 -13.04 -3.77 -31.35
CA SER A 202 -11.94 -4.71 -31.56
C SER A 202 -10.65 -4.14 -30.99
N PHE A 203 -10.02 -4.93 -30.12
CA PHE A 203 -8.78 -4.63 -29.43
C PHE A 203 -7.65 -5.32 -30.18
N SER A 204 -6.72 -4.55 -30.73
CA SER A 204 -5.61 -5.10 -31.51
C SER A 204 -4.57 -5.79 -30.61
N ALA A 205 -3.84 -6.76 -31.14
CA ALA A 205 -2.82 -7.50 -30.38
C ALA A 205 -1.59 -6.64 -30.03
N ASP A 206 -1.33 -5.61 -30.83
CA ASP A 206 -0.25 -4.62 -30.65
C ASP A 206 -0.64 -3.47 -29.70
N GLY A 207 -1.80 -3.56 -29.04
CA GLY A 207 -2.32 -2.52 -28.14
C GLY A 207 -2.95 -1.32 -28.87
N THR A 208 -2.97 -1.32 -30.21
CA THR A 208 -3.69 -0.31 -30.99
C THR A 208 -5.16 -0.71 -31.20
N PHE A 209 -5.97 0.16 -31.80
CA PHE A 209 -7.40 -0.14 -32.00
C PHE A 209 -7.86 0.40 -33.33
N THR A 210 -8.77 -0.36 -33.96
CA THR A 210 -9.61 0.08 -35.07
C THR A 210 -11.05 -0.17 -34.66
N GLY A 211 -11.80 0.90 -34.33
CA GLY A 211 -13.18 0.81 -33.86
C GLY A 211 -13.83 2.17 -33.64
N GLN A 212 -15.16 2.20 -33.59
CA GLN A 212 -15.99 3.41 -33.48
C GLN A 212 -15.96 4.01 -32.06
N ASN A 213 -16.20 5.32 -31.94
CA ASN A 213 -16.46 5.97 -30.65
C ASN A 213 -17.67 5.32 -29.96
N LEU A 214 -17.49 4.86 -28.71
CA LEU A 214 -18.51 4.12 -27.94
C LEU A 214 -19.76 4.96 -27.62
N SER A 215 -19.60 6.29 -27.54
CA SER A 215 -20.65 7.26 -27.20
C SER A 215 -21.41 7.81 -28.41
N VAL A 216 -20.83 7.89 -29.61
CA VAL A 216 -21.43 8.62 -30.74
C VAL A 216 -21.39 7.89 -32.08
N GLY A 217 -20.81 6.68 -32.14
CA GLY A 217 -20.75 5.88 -33.37
C GLY A 217 -20.00 6.54 -34.52
N MET A 218 -19.19 7.57 -34.22
CA MET A 218 -18.36 8.28 -35.19
C MET A 218 -16.96 7.65 -35.24
N PRO A 219 -16.34 7.57 -36.45
CA PRO A 219 -15.00 7.03 -36.59
C PRO A 219 -14.01 8.05 -36.05
N LEU A 220 -13.60 7.89 -34.80
CA LEU A 220 -12.49 8.66 -34.22
C LEU A 220 -11.32 7.71 -34.00
N THR A 221 -10.14 8.11 -34.47
CA THR A 221 -8.88 7.44 -34.15
C THR A 221 -8.43 7.85 -32.75
N GLY A 222 -8.72 7.02 -31.76
CA GLY A 222 -8.13 7.09 -30.42
C GLY A 222 -7.37 5.80 -30.10
N GLN A 223 -6.36 5.86 -29.23
CA GLN A 223 -5.66 4.68 -28.72
C GLN A 223 -6.12 4.40 -27.29
N TRP A 224 -6.53 3.16 -26.99
CA TRP A 224 -6.75 2.78 -25.60
C TRP A 224 -5.44 2.43 -24.92
N VAL A 225 -5.30 2.88 -23.69
CA VAL A 225 -4.19 2.59 -22.80
C VAL A 225 -4.75 1.92 -21.56
N ILE A 226 -4.12 0.83 -21.14
CA ILE A 226 -4.37 0.26 -19.82
C ILE A 226 -3.35 0.87 -18.86
N LYS A 227 -3.83 1.61 -17.87
CA LYS A 227 -3.00 2.17 -16.80
C LYS A 227 -3.66 1.89 -15.46
N ASP A 228 -2.91 1.31 -14.54
CA ASP A 228 -3.39 0.95 -13.19
C ASP A 228 -4.68 0.10 -13.23
N GLY A 229 -4.81 -0.74 -14.26
CA GLY A 229 -5.98 -1.60 -14.47
C GLY A 229 -7.24 -0.90 -14.98
N VAL A 230 -7.14 0.37 -15.34
CA VAL A 230 -8.21 1.15 -15.99
C VAL A 230 -7.92 1.24 -17.48
N LEU A 231 -8.95 1.07 -18.29
CA LEU A 231 -8.87 1.14 -19.75
C LEU A 231 -9.35 2.52 -20.21
N THR A 232 -8.46 3.31 -20.82
CA THR A 232 -8.72 4.72 -21.15
C THR A 232 -8.41 5.00 -22.62
N CYS A 233 -9.32 5.64 -23.36
CA CYS A 233 -9.10 6.10 -24.72
C CYS A 233 -8.98 7.62 -24.74
N VAL A 234 -7.96 8.16 -25.41
CA VAL A 234 -7.82 9.60 -25.61
C VAL A 234 -8.00 9.94 -27.08
N TYR A 235 -8.92 10.85 -27.35
CA TYR A 235 -9.21 11.35 -28.69
C TYR A 235 -8.50 12.68 -28.97
N PRO A 236 -8.22 13.01 -30.25
CA PRO A 236 -7.81 14.35 -30.64
C PRO A 236 -8.79 15.40 -30.11
N GLY A 237 -8.26 16.47 -29.51
CA GLY A 237 -9.08 17.52 -28.87
C GLY A 237 -9.32 17.33 -27.37
N GLY A 238 -8.70 16.33 -26.73
CA GLY A 238 -8.68 16.21 -25.26
C GLY A 238 -9.88 15.51 -24.63
N ILE A 239 -10.73 14.87 -25.45
CA ILE A 239 -11.82 14.02 -24.96
C ILE A 239 -11.23 12.68 -24.52
N THR A 240 -11.63 12.21 -23.35
CA THR A 240 -11.17 10.94 -22.78
C THR A 240 -12.37 10.05 -22.45
N GLU A 241 -12.34 8.81 -22.92
CA GLU A 241 -13.29 7.77 -22.50
C GLU A 241 -12.62 6.84 -21.50
N THR A 242 -13.31 6.53 -20.41
CA THR A 242 -12.77 5.68 -19.34
C THR A 242 -13.70 4.51 -19.08
N LEU A 243 -13.16 3.30 -19.13
CA LEU A 243 -13.80 2.07 -18.70
C LEU A 243 -13.12 1.57 -17.43
N THR A 244 -13.91 1.40 -16.37
CA THR A 244 -13.46 0.76 -15.14
C THR A 244 -14.16 -0.59 -15.00
N LEU A 245 -13.37 -1.64 -14.83
CA LEU A 245 -13.87 -3.00 -14.77
C LEU A 245 -14.65 -3.24 -13.47
N ILE A 246 -15.90 -3.69 -13.58
CA ILE A 246 -16.75 -4.10 -12.45
C ILE A 246 -16.58 -5.59 -12.20
N SER A 247 -16.66 -6.39 -13.26
CA SER A 247 -16.52 -7.84 -13.22
C SER A 247 -16.13 -8.40 -14.57
N SER A 248 -15.57 -9.60 -14.59
CA SER A 248 -15.25 -10.31 -15.82
C SER A 248 -15.44 -11.81 -15.67
N THR A 249 -15.64 -12.46 -16.81
CA THR A 249 -15.57 -13.90 -17.02
C THR A 249 -14.49 -14.17 -18.07
N SER A 250 -14.33 -15.43 -18.50
CA SER A 250 -13.44 -15.75 -19.61
C SER A 250 -13.88 -15.15 -20.96
N THR A 251 -15.17 -14.83 -21.12
CA THR A 251 -15.75 -14.41 -22.41
C THR A 251 -16.54 -13.10 -22.34
N SER A 252 -16.64 -12.46 -21.18
CA SER A 252 -17.38 -11.20 -21.04
C SER A 252 -16.83 -10.35 -19.90
N PHE A 253 -17.15 -9.06 -19.93
CA PHE A 253 -16.90 -8.16 -18.81
C PHE A 253 -17.96 -7.06 -18.70
N ILE A 254 -18.13 -6.55 -17.48
CA ILE A 254 -19.02 -5.44 -17.16
C ILE A 254 -18.16 -4.28 -16.68
N VAL A 255 -18.47 -3.06 -17.14
CA VAL A 255 -17.73 -1.84 -16.81
C VAL A 255 -18.65 -0.73 -16.34
N THR A 256 -18.10 0.22 -15.59
CA THR A 256 -18.58 1.60 -15.65
C THR A 256 -17.89 2.34 -16.79
N TYR A 257 -18.64 3.21 -17.46
CA TYR A 257 -18.19 4.06 -18.57
C TYR A 257 -18.55 5.51 -18.31
N PHE A 258 -17.60 6.42 -18.52
CA PHE A 258 -17.86 7.85 -18.57
C PHE A 258 -16.91 8.54 -19.56
N VAL A 259 -17.32 9.74 -19.99
CA VAL A 259 -16.54 10.63 -20.86
C VAL A 259 -16.08 11.84 -20.05
N THR A 260 -14.82 12.23 -20.19
CA THR A 260 -14.30 13.53 -19.78
C THR A 260 -14.06 14.38 -21.03
N TYR A 261 -14.63 15.58 -21.04
CA TYR A 261 -14.52 16.51 -22.16
C TYR A 261 -13.30 17.43 -22.01
N ALA A 262 -12.95 18.12 -23.10
CA ALA A 262 -11.79 19.00 -23.17
C ALA A 262 -11.81 20.15 -22.14
N ASP A 263 -13.00 20.55 -21.69
CA ASP A 263 -13.21 21.58 -20.67
C ASP A 263 -13.08 21.06 -19.23
N GLY A 264 -12.77 19.76 -19.07
CA GLY A 264 -12.66 19.07 -17.78
C GLY A 264 -14.00 18.60 -17.21
N SER A 265 -15.14 18.93 -17.84
CA SER A 265 -16.44 18.37 -17.43
C SER A 265 -16.50 16.87 -17.72
N SER A 266 -17.38 16.14 -17.02
CA SER A 266 -17.55 14.70 -17.23
C SER A 266 -19.02 14.33 -17.37
N SER A 267 -19.31 13.31 -18.19
CA SER A 267 -20.64 12.72 -18.28
C SER A 267 -21.00 11.97 -16.99
N ASN A 268 -22.28 11.66 -16.83
CA ASN A 268 -22.69 10.66 -15.85
C ASN A 268 -22.07 9.30 -16.21
N SER A 269 -21.78 8.51 -15.18
CA SER A 269 -21.34 7.13 -15.34
C SER A 269 -22.51 6.24 -15.75
N VAL A 270 -22.28 5.35 -16.71
CA VAL A 270 -23.24 4.33 -17.16
C VAL A 270 -22.59 2.95 -17.16
N GLU A 271 -23.38 1.89 -17.02
CA GLU A 271 -22.86 0.52 -17.07
C GLU A 271 -22.85 -0.01 -18.51
N GLY A 272 -21.78 -0.73 -18.86
CA GLY A 272 -21.63 -1.40 -20.15
C GLY A 272 -21.32 -2.87 -19.98
N THR A 273 -21.93 -3.72 -20.80
CA THR A 273 -21.60 -5.14 -20.92
C THR A 273 -20.87 -5.37 -22.22
N PHE A 274 -19.76 -6.10 -22.18
CA PHE A 274 -18.95 -6.49 -23.33
C PHE A 274 -18.87 -8.01 -23.39
N VAL A 275 -19.22 -8.59 -24.54
CA VAL A 275 -19.23 -10.05 -24.77
C VAL A 275 -18.32 -10.37 -25.95
N MET A 276 -17.37 -11.28 -25.75
CA MET A 276 -16.42 -11.70 -26.77
C MET A 276 -17.14 -12.31 -27.97
N LYS A 277 -16.71 -11.93 -29.17
CA LYS A 277 -17.15 -12.53 -30.43
C LYS A 277 -16.53 -13.90 -30.69
#